data_AF-A0A358M7K6-F1
#
_entry.id   AF-A0A358M7K6-F1
#
_cell.length_a   1.000
_cell.length_b   1.000
_cell.length_c   1.000
_cell.angle_alpha   90.00
_cell.angle_beta   90.00
_cell.angle_gamma   90.00
#
_symmetry.space_group_name_H-M   'P 1'
#
loop_
_entity.id
_entity.type
_entity.pdbx_description
1 polymer ?
#
loop_
_entity_poly.entity_id
_entity_poly.type
_entity_poly.pdbx_seq_one_letter_code
_entity_poly.pdbx_strand_id
1 'polypeptide(L)'
;KSVLIDSEESEACPQEIYILRNVFLFPAAGQIHVKSVNGLTIHNNMLDAATTAILLNPDENGIQNVDIRYNYMGSKNENITGYEDRTDMPGGVVTDTSEGGSICGVMITDNYFWGYYGVRITSDRFTDFSIINNYFVESNGGSIYITDSVRNRIEGNIIYCGGGARYSLYIGAIDEETVLRYNIVSGKCKIPNKNNYQEDNFF
;
A
#
# COMPACT_ATOMS: atom_id res chain seq x y z
N LYS A 1 -5.17 -11.02 12.71
CA LYS A 1 -4.41 -11.41 11.51
C LYS A 1 -4.73 -12.85 11.12
N SER A 2 -4.79 -13.12 9.81
CA SER A 2 -5.04 -14.46 9.25
C SER A 2 -3.73 -15.16 8.92
N VAL A 3 -2.77 -14.39 8.40
CA VAL A 3 -1.41 -14.81 8.11
C VAL A 3 -0.45 -13.87 8.82
N LEU A 4 0.53 -14.45 9.50
CA LEU A 4 1.69 -13.75 10.06
C LEU A 4 2.94 -14.31 9.39
N ILE A 5 3.75 -13.43 8.82
CA ILE A 5 5.11 -13.74 8.37
C ILE A 5 6.05 -12.92 9.25
N ASP A 6 6.91 -13.60 9.99
CA ASP A 6 7.77 -13.03 11.03
C ASP A 6 9.07 -13.83 11.11
N SER A 7 10.09 -13.22 11.68
CA SER A 7 11.36 -13.85 12.03
C SER A 7 11.37 -14.12 13.53
N GLU A 8 11.39 -15.40 13.93
CA GLU A 8 11.47 -15.76 15.36
C GLU A 8 12.84 -15.44 15.96
N GLU A 9 13.89 -15.34 15.13
CA GLU A 9 15.27 -15.05 15.53
C GLU A 9 15.88 -13.92 14.66
N SER A 10 16.75 -13.10 15.26
CA SER A 10 17.54 -12.10 14.54
C SER A 10 18.38 -12.79 13.46
N GLU A 11 18.47 -12.19 12.26
CA GLU A 11 19.11 -12.74 11.04
C GLU A 11 18.35 -13.86 10.31
N ALA A 12 17.27 -14.42 10.88
CA ALA A 12 16.46 -15.46 10.24
C ALA A 12 15.30 -14.85 9.42
N CYS A 13 15.59 -14.31 8.23
CA CYS A 13 14.58 -13.74 7.34
C CYS A 13 13.85 -14.82 6.51
N PRO A 14 12.51 -14.98 6.60
CA PRO A 14 11.74 -15.89 5.75
C PRO A 14 11.99 -15.64 4.26
N GLN A 15 12.14 -16.71 3.47
CA GLN A 15 12.40 -16.62 2.02
C GLN A 15 11.28 -17.27 1.22
N GLU A 16 11.01 -16.73 0.03
CA GLU A 16 10.17 -17.36 -1.00
C GLU A 16 8.81 -17.86 -0.49
N ILE A 17 8.03 -16.94 0.09
CA ILE A 17 6.69 -17.23 0.62
C ILE A 17 5.63 -16.95 -0.45
N TYR A 18 4.64 -17.85 -0.58
CA TYR A 18 3.56 -17.75 -1.56
C TYR A 18 2.18 -17.78 -0.88
N ILE A 19 1.40 -16.73 -1.07
CA ILE A 19 -0.01 -16.62 -0.65
C ILE A 19 -0.85 -16.46 -1.90
N LEU A 20 -1.39 -17.57 -2.41
CA LEU A 20 -2.04 -17.61 -3.71
C LEU A 20 -3.49 -18.10 -3.60
N ARG A 21 -4.43 -17.41 -4.25
CA ARG A 21 -5.81 -17.90 -4.46
C ARG A 21 -6.59 -18.21 -3.18
N ASN A 22 -6.38 -17.42 -2.13
CA ASN A 22 -7.10 -17.52 -0.88
C ASN A 22 -8.28 -16.55 -0.82
N VAL A 23 -9.21 -16.85 0.07
CA VAL A 23 -10.38 -16.01 0.38
C VAL A 23 -10.37 -15.71 1.89
N PHE A 24 -10.21 -14.44 2.25
CA PHE A 24 -10.24 -13.93 3.61
C PHE A 24 -11.47 -13.04 3.77
N LEU A 25 -12.47 -13.47 4.56
CA LEU A 25 -13.77 -12.81 4.72
C LEU A 25 -14.07 -12.47 6.18
N PHE A 26 -13.11 -11.84 6.88
CA PHE A 26 -13.33 -11.43 8.26
C PHE A 26 -12.59 -10.14 8.62
N PRO A 27 -13.14 -9.34 9.56
CA PRO A 27 -12.47 -8.13 10.03
C PRO A 27 -11.15 -8.42 10.75
N ALA A 28 -10.05 -7.86 10.24
CA ALA A 28 -8.75 -7.89 10.87
C ALA A 28 -7.94 -6.61 10.55
N ALA A 29 -7.16 -6.16 11.53
CA ALA A 29 -6.04 -5.24 11.31
C ALA A 29 -4.85 -6.04 10.76
N GLY A 30 -4.72 -6.08 9.44
CA GLY A 30 -3.77 -6.93 8.71
C GLY A 30 -4.30 -8.36 8.58
N GLN A 31 -5.04 -8.67 7.52
CA GLN A 31 -5.36 -10.07 7.18
C GLN A 31 -4.07 -10.82 6.84
N ILE A 32 -3.21 -10.20 6.05
CA ILE A 32 -1.80 -10.58 5.90
C ILE A 32 -0.94 -9.54 6.63
N HIS A 33 -0.19 -9.99 7.63
CA HIS A 33 0.74 -9.15 8.39
C HIS A 33 2.16 -9.67 8.17
N VAL A 34 3.01 -8.82 7.59
CA VAL A 34 4.41 -9.14 7.26
C VAL A 34 5.33 -8.27 8.12
N LYS A 35 6.23 -8.92 8.85
CA LYS A 35 7.29 -8.29 9.65
C LYS A 35 8.67 -8.44 9.04
N SER A 36 8.95 -9.58 8.43
CA SER A 36 10.18 -9.79 7.67
C SER A 36 9.97 -10.80 6.57
N VAL A 37 10.58 -10.57 5.40
CA VAL A 37 10.60 -11.51 4.29
C VAL A 37 11.56 -11.05 3.20
N ASN A 38 12.13 -11.99 2.46
CA ASN A 38 12.78 -11.75 1.18
C ASN A 38 12.18 -12.68 0.12
N GLY A 39 11.40 -12.12 -0.79
CA GLY A 39 10.65 -12.89 -1.78
C GLY A 39 9.29 -13.30 -1.23
N LEU A 40 8.30 -12.44 -1.38
CA LEU A 40 6.90 -12.71 -1.01
C LEU A 40 5.99 -12.52 -2.21
N THR A 41 5.21 -13.54 -2.58
CA THR A 41 4.22 -13.47 -3.64
C THR A 41 2.81 -13.53 -3.05
N ILE A 42 2.00 -12.48 -3.22
CA ILE A 42 0.59 -12.42 -2.80
C ILE A 42 -0.26 -12.23 -4.04
N HIS A 43 -0.72 -13.33 -4.65
CA HIS A 43 -1.44 -13.27 -5.93
C HIS A 43 -2.86 -13.83 -5.88
N ASN A 44 -3.76 -13.14 -6.57
CA ASN A 44 -5.11 -13.61 -6.87
C ASN A 44 -5.92 -13.99 -5.61
N ASN A 45 -5.77 -13.24 -4.52
CA ASN A 45 -6.53 -13.43 -3.30
C ASN A 45 -7.72 -12.47 -3.25
N MET A 46 -8.78 -12.88 -2.54
CA MET A 46 -9.86 -12.00 -2.10
C MET A 46 -9.62 -11.67 -0.62
N LEU A 47 -9.25 -10.43 -0.33
CA LEU A 47 -9.06 -9.88 1.01
C LEU A 47 -10.21 -8.91 1.29
N ASP A 48 -11.34 -9.42 1.77
CA ASP A 48 -12.55 -8.62 1.96
C ASP A 48 -12.93 -8.50 3.44
N ALA A 49 -13.76 -7.51 3.73
CA ALA A 49 -14.19 -7.12 5.06
C ALA A 49 -13.04 -6.78 6.02
N ALA A 50 -11.84 -6.52 5.51
CA ALA A 50 -10.67 -6.20 6.33
C ALA A 50 -10.81 -4.81 6.97
N THR A 51 -10.12 -4.57 8.09
CA THR A 51 -9.74 -3.20 8.44
C THR A 51 -8.55 -2.81 7.56
N THR A 52 -7.52 -3.68 7.55
CA THR A 52 -6.36 -3.54 6.66
C THR A 52 -6.10 -4.90 6.00
N ALA A 53 -6.07 -4.96 4.67
CA ALA A 53 -5.88 -6.22 3.95
C ALA A 53 -4.44 -6.73 4.12
N ILE A 54 -3.46 -5.90 3.79
CA ILE A 54 -2.03 -6.20 3.89
C ILE A 54 -1.34 -5.12 4.73
N LEU A 55 -0.74 -5.53 5.84
CA LEU A 55 0.07 -4.68 6.71
C LEU A 55 1.55 -5.08 6.57
N LEU A 56 2.38 -4.13 6.13
CA LEU A 56 3.83 -4.26 6.08
C LEU A 56 4.43 -3.48 7.25
N ASN A 57 4.90 -4.18 8.28
CA ASN A 57 5.44 -3.59 9.51
C ASN A 57 6.84 -4.16 9.77
N PRO A 58 7.87 -3.68 9.05
CA PRO A 58 9.17 -4.32 9.02
C PRO A 58 9.87 -4.26 10.38
N ASP A 59 10.39 -5.40 10.84
CA ASP A 59 11.38 -5.46 11.91
C ASP A 59 12.81 -5.25 11.37
N GLU A 60 13.82 -5.43 12.21
CA GLU A 60 15.23 -5.25 11.85
C GLU A 60 15.72 -6.10 10.67
N ASN A 61 15.07 -7.23 10.38
CA ASN A 61 15.39 -8.10 9.25
C ASN A 61 14.81 -7.60 7.92
N GLY A 62 13.85 -6.67 7.98
CA GLY A 62 13.31 -5.95 6.82
C GLY A 62 12.39 -6.76 5.92
N ILE A 63 11.72 -6.05 5.00
CA ILE A 63 10.81 -6.62 4.00
C ILE A 63 11.34 -6.27 2.61
N GLN A 64 11.63 -7.28 1.80
CA GLN A 64 12.21 -7.08 0.48
C GLN A 64 11.65 -8.04 -0.58
N ASN A 65 11.64 -7.58 -1.83
CA ASN A 65 11.22 -8.36 -3.00
C ASN A 65 9.80 -8.92 -2.85
N VAL A 66 8.83 -8.01 -2.71
CA VAL A 66 7.41 -8.36 -2.53
C VAL A 66 6.64 -8.12 -3.82
N ASP A 67 5.83 -9.10 -4.24
CA ASP A 67 5.00 -9.05 -5.44
C ASP A 67 3.51 -9.25 -5.09
N ILE A 68 2.70 -8.21 -5.26
CA ILE A 68 1.29 -8.15 -4.90
C ILE A 68 0.47 -7.90 -6.17
N ARG A 69 -0.21 -8.95 -6.68
CA ARG A 69 -0.92 -8.87 -7.96
C ARG A 69 -2.27 -9.55 -8.00
N TYR A 70 -3.16 -9.02 -8.83
CA TYR A 70 -4.46 -9.62 -9.13
C TYR A 70 -5.36 -9.82 -7.91
N ASN A 71 -5.12 -9.10 -6.81
CA ASN A 71 -5.93 -9.25 -5.61
C ASN A 71 -7.13 -8.29 -5.64
N TYR A 72 -8.22 -8.74 -5.03
CA TYR A 72 -9.30 -7.87 -4.59
C TYR A 72 -9.06 -7.52 -3.11
N MET A 73 -9.09 -6.23 -2.79
CA MET A 73 -8.90 -5.73 -1.42
C MET A 73 -10.06 -4.80 -1.03
N GLY A 74 -10.99 -5.35 -0.25
CA GLY A 74 -12.14 -4.66 0.31
C GLY A 74 -11.93 -4.33 1.79
N SER A 75 -11.81 -3.05 2.15
CA SER A 75 -11.73 -2.62 3.55
C SER A 75 -13.04 -1.98 4.03
N LYS A 76 -13.54 -2.39 5.21
CA LYS A 76 -14.71 -1.79 5.83
C LYS A 76 -14.39 -0.41 6.44
N ASN A 77 -15.28 0.55 6.20
CA ASN A 77 -15.12 1.97 6.49
C ASN A 77 -15.81 2.44 7.80
N GLU A 78 -16.41 1.55 8.60
CA GLU A 78 -17.31 1.98 9.68
C GLU A 78 -16.61 2.18 11.04
N ASN A 79 -16.84 3.37 11.63
CA ASN A 79 -16.51 3.79 13.01
C ASN A 79 -15.06 3.64 13.45
N ILE A 80 -14.21 4.52 12.93
CA ILE A 80 -12.77 4.49 13.16
C ILE A 80 -12.36 5.72 13.99
N THR A 81 -12.85 5.80 15.24
CA THR A 81 -12.44 6.81 16.23
C THR A 81 -11.16 6.35 16.97
N GLY A 82 -10.23 7.26 17.29
CA GLY A 82 -9.04 6.94 18.11
C GLY A 82 -7.80 6.46 17.34
N TYR A 83 -7.65 6.87 16.07
CA TYR A 83 -6.54 6.43 15.20
C TYR A 83 -5.49 7.52 14.95
N GLU A 84 -5.60 8.67 15.62
CA GLU A 84 -4.64 9.78 15.47
C GLU A 84 -3.20 9.35 15.79
N ASP A 85 -3.04 8.33 16.64
CA ASP A 85 -1.76 7.75 17.06
C ASP A 85 -1.46 6.36 16.44
N ARG A 86 -2.36 5.79 15.61
CA ARG A 86 -2.18 4.45 15.01
C ARG A 86 -1.49 4.54 13.65
N THR A 87 -0.50 3.69 13.43
CA THR A 87 0.24 3.56 12.15
C THR A 87 -0.41 2.54 11.20
N ASP A 88 -1.17 1.58 11.72
CA ASP A 88 -1.91 0.55 10.97
C ASP A 88 -3.30 1.02 10.53
N MET A 89 -3.29 2.10 9.73
CA MET A 89 -4.51 2.70 9.17
C MET A 89 -5.32 1.70 8.33
N PRO A 90 -6.66 1.84 8.27
CA PRO A 90 -7.49 0.99 7.44
C PRO A 90 -7.17 1.14 5.95
N GLY A 91 -7.09 0.04 5.20
CA GLY A 91 -6.85 0.10 3.76
C GLY A 91 -6.46 -1.21 3.09
N GLY A 92 -6.02 -1.11 1.83
CA GLY A 92 -5.50 -2.22 1.04
C GLY A 92 -4.09 -2.62 1.50
N VAL A 93 -3.08 -1.88 1.06
CA VAL A 93 -1.68 -2.08 1.46
C VAL A 93 -1.22 -0.90 2.30
N VAL A 94 -0.84 -1.15 3.55
CA VAL A 94 -0.43 -0.09 4.48
C VAL A 94 0.90 -0.44 5.12
N THR A 95 1.79 0.55 5.22
CA THR A 95 3.06 0.43 5.94
C THR A 95 2.95 0.98 7.35
N ASP A 96 3.64 0.32 8.28
CA ASP A 96 3.80 0.74 9.67
C ASP A 96 5.30 0.86 10.01
N THR A 97 5.67 1.86 10.80
CA THR A 97 7.05 2.15 11.19
C THR A 97 7.41 1.69 12.59
N SER A 98 6.44 1.14 13.33
CA SER A 98 6.55 0.88 14.77
C SER A 98 7.65 -0.12 15.15
N GLU A 99 7.97 -1.08 14.28
CA GLU A 99 8.99 -2.11 14.52
C GLU A 99 10.40 -1.68 14.06
N GLY A 100 10.53 -0.50 13.46
CA GLY A 100 11.85 0.12 13.22
C GLY A 100 12.65 -0.40 12.01
N GLY A 101 12.11 -1.30 11.21
CA GLY A 101 12.76 -1.85 10.02
C GLY A 101 12.68 -1.02 8.74
N SER A 102 13.07 -1.63 7.62
CA SER A 102 13.03 -1.07 6.26
C SER A 102 12.20 -1.93 5.29
N ILE A 103 11.73 -1.29 4.22
CA ILE A 103 11.03 -1.97 3.12
C ILE A 103 11.66 -1.54 1.79
N CYS A 104 11.96 -2.49 0.91
CA CYS A 104 12.51 -2.18 -0.41
C CYS A 104 11.99 -3.15 -1.48
N GLY A 105 11.70 -2.66 -2.68
CA GLY A 105 11.36 -3.50 -3.82
C GLY A 105 10.00 -4.17 -3.69
N VAL A 106 8.94 -3.36 -3.67
CA VAL A 106 7.55 -3.83 -3.59
C VAL A 106 6.82 -3.51 -4.88
N MET A 107 6.35 -4.55 -5.57
CA MET A 107 5.48 -4.41 -6.74
C MET A 107 4.02 -4.61 -6.31
N ILE A 108 3.18 -3.63 -6.61
CA ILE A 108 1.74 -3.63 -6.39
C ILE A 108 1.12 -3.37 -7.76
N THR A 109 0.68 -4.42 -8.47
CA THR A 109 0.13 -4.26 -9.82
C THR A 109 -1.12 -5.07 -10.09
N ASP A 110 -1.99 -4.52 -10.94
CA ASP A 110 -3.20 -5.20 -11.42
C ASP A 110 -4.15 -5.62 -10.28
N ASN A 111 -4.20 -4.86 -9.18
CA ASN A 111 -5.12 -5.09 -8.07
C ASN A 111 -6.36 -4.19 -8.14
N TYR A 112 -7.44 -4.63 -7.49
CA TYR A 112 -8.66 -3.85 -7.29
C TYR A 112 -8.79 -3.48 -5.81
N PHE A 113 -8.83 -2.17 -5.53
CA PHE A 113 -8.93 -1.62 -4.18
C PHE A 113 -10.28 -0.95 -3.98
N TRP A 114 -10.98 -1.33 -2.91
CA TRP A 114 -12.22 -0.68 -2.47
C TRP A 114 -12.19 -0.49 -0.95
N GLY A 115 -12.36 0.73 -0.44
CA GLY A 115 -12.30 0.94 1.01
C GLY A 115 -11.82 2.32 1.48
N TYR A 116 -10.90 2.35 2.45
CA TYR A 116 -10.43 3.59 3.07
C TYR A 116 -9.17 4.12 2.38
N TYR A 117 -7.99 3.60 2.71
CA TYR A 117 -6.79 3.79 1.89
C TYR A 117 -6.64 2.67 0.85
N GLY A 118 -6.18 2.98 -0.36
CA GLY A 118 -5.73 1.95 -1.30
C GLY A 118 -4.33 1.47 -0.95
N VAL A 119 -3.34 2.37 -1.12
CA VAL A 119 -1.95 2.18 -0.71
C VAL A 119 -1.50 3.35 0.17
N ARG A 120 -0.89 3.07 1.33
CA ARG A 120 -0.36 4.08 2.25
C ARG A 120 1.08 3.75 2.68
N ILE A 121 2.02 4.65 2.36
CA ILE A 121 3.47 4.51 2.62
C ILE A 121 3.98 5.75 3.36
N THR A 122 4.53 5.61 4.57
CA THR A 122 4.81 6.78 5.44
C THR A 122 6.18 6.87 6.09
N SER A 123 7.24 6.38 5.43
CA SER A 123 8.62 6.56 5.90
C SER A 123 9.59 6.65 4.74
N ASP A 124 10.67 7.39 4.95
CA ASP A 124 11.86 7.49 4.10
C ASP A 124 12.71 6.20 4.11
N ARG A 125 12.53 5.31 5.09
CA ARG A 125 13.14 3.97 5.14
C ARG A 125 12.45 2.97 4.22
N PHE A 126 11.32 3.35 3.62
CA PHE A 126 10.54 2.52 2.72
C PHE A 126 10.75 3.07 1.32
N THR A 127 11.30 2.28 0.41
CA THR A 127 11.70 2.77 -0.92
C THR A 127 11.34 1.77 -2.01
N ASP A 128 11.39 2.23 -3.26
CA ASP A 128 11.31 1.36 -4.43
C ASP A 128 9.95 0.63 -4.53
N PHE A 129 8.85 1.34 -4.25
CA PHE A 129 7.50 0.83 -4.50
C PHE A 129 7.07 1.11 -5.95
N SER A 130 6.64 0.06 -6.64
CA SER A 130 6.02 0.14 -7.96
C SER A 130 4.52 -0.10 -7.83
N ILE A 131 3.72 0.96 -7.93
CA ILE A 131 2.25 0.94 -7.90
C ILE A 131 1.75 1.13 -9.33
N ILE A 132 1.43 0.03 -10.01
CA ILE A 132 1.22 0.01 -11.47
C ILE A 132 -0.13 -0.61 -11.84
N ASN A 133 -0.86 -0.04 -12.81
CA ASN A 133 -2.08 -0.64 -13.39
C ASN A 133 -3.14 -1.09 -12.35
N ASN A 134 -3.22 -0.44 -11.20
CA ASN A 134 -4.24 -0.77 -10.19
C ASN A 134 -5.50 0.06 -10.43
N TYR A 135 -6.62 -0.48 -9.95
CA TYR A 135 -7.89 0.24 -9.93
C TYR A 135 -8.32 0.55 -8.49
N PHE A 136 -8.39 1.83 -8.16
CA PHE A 136 -8.81 2.33 -6.86
C PHE A 136 -10.22 2.92 -6.95
N VAL A 137 -11.13 2.42 -6.12
CA VAL A 137 -12.54 2.80 -6.12
C VAL A 137 -12.98 3.20 -4.70
N GLU A 138 -13.62 4.36 -4.59
CA GLU A 138 -14.27 4.86 -3.37
C GLU A 138 -13.35 4.97 -2.13
N SER A 139 -12.05 5.16 -2.34
CA SER A 139 -11.10 5.35 -1.22
C SER A 139 -11.45 6.60 -0.42
N ASN A 140 -11.81 6.46 0.86
CA ASN A 140 -12.21 7.56 1.74
C ASN A 140 -11.06 8.21 2.53
N GLY A 141 -9.93 7.52 2.73
CA GLY A 141 -8.70 8.09 3.29
C GLY A 141 -7.77 8.68 2.23
N GLY A 142 -7.79 8.08 1.04
CA GLY A 142 -6.98 8.44 -0.12
C GLY A 142 -6.60 7.18 -0.89
N SER A 143 -6.62 7.22 -2.22
CA SER A 143 -6.31 6.02 -3.01
C SER A 143 -4.83 5.67 -2.90
N ILE A 144 -3.96 6.66 -3.06
CA ILE A 144 -2.51 6.52 -2.86
C ILE A 144 -2.04 7.67 -1.96
N TYR A 145 -1.39 7.32 -0.86
CA TYR A 145 -0.87 8.27 0.11
C TYR A 145 0.58 7.94 0.48
N ILE A 146 1.52 8.74 -0.02
CA ILE A 146 2.96 8.57 0.18
C ILE A 146 3.53 9.83 0.84
N THR A 147 4.16 9.75 2.00
CA THR A 147 4.78 10.93 2.64
C THR A 147 6.23 11.09 2.22
N ASP A 148 7.12 10.24 2.72
CA ASP A 148 8.56 10.48 2.69
C ASP A 148 9.34 9.45 1.85
N SER A 149 8.65 8.41 1.37
CA SER A 149 9.21 7.36 0.52
C SER A 149 9.59 7.90 -0.86
N VAL A 150 10.72 7.41 -1.39
CA VAL A 150 11.32 7.85 -2.66
C VAL A 150 11.64 6.67 -3.60
N ARG A 151 12.10 6.97 -4.82
CA ARG A 151 12.31 6.00 -5.92
C ARG A 151 11.04 5.19 -6.26
N ASN A 152 9.89 5.82 -6.12
CA ASN A 152 8.61 5.16 -6.35
C ASN A 152 8.19 5.28 -7.80
N ARG A 153 7.53 4.24 -8.33
CA ARG A 153 6.91 4.26 -9.66
C ARG A 153 5.41 4.17 -9.53
N ILE A 154 4.69 5.20 -9.95
CA ILE A 154 3.23 5.30 -9.90
C ILE A 154 2.75 5.48 -11.34
N GLU A 155 2.27 4.40 -11.96
CA GLU A 155 2.04 4.37 -13.40
C GLU A 155 0.76 3.63 -13.82
N GLY A 156 0.01 4.18 -14.76
CA GLY A 156 -1.11 3.47 -15.39
C GLY A 156 -2.31 3.20 -14.47
N ASN A 157 -2.37 3.84 -13.29
CA ASN A 157 -3.44 3.58 -12.33
C ASN A 157 -4.71 4.36 -12.67
N ILE A 158 -5.86 3.77 -12.34
CA ILE A 158 -7.14 4.48 -12.31
C ILE A 158 -7.48 4.79 -10.85
N ILE A 159 -7.52 6.08 -10.51
CA ILE A 159 -7.53 6.58 -9.14
C ILE A 159 -8.82 7.36 -8.90
N TYR A 160 -9.76 6.76 -8.17
CA TYR A 160 -11.03 7.39 -7.81
C TYR A 160 -11.28 7.32 -6.31
N CYS A 161 -11.46 8.49 -5.69
CA CYS A 161 -11.76 8.59 -4.27
C CYS A 161 -13.23 8.89 -3.98
N GLY A 162 -13.68 8.44 -2.81
CA GLY A 162 -14.97 8.81 -2.24
C GLY A 162 -14.96 10.23 -1.66
N GLY A 163 -16.14 10.74 -1.31
CA GLY A 163 -16.33 12.12 -0.85
C GLY A 163 -15.61 12.46 0.48
N GLY A 164 -15.17 11.46 1.25
CA GLY A 164 -14.44 11.66 2.50
C GLY A 164 -12.95 12.00 2.33
N ALA A 165 -12.36 11.70 1.17
CA ALA A 165 -10.91 11.84 0.99
C ALA A 165 -10.51 13.31 0.77
N ARG A 166 -9.48 13.76 1.50
CA ARG A 166 -8.88 15.08 1.25
C ARG A 166 -8.12 15.13 -0.07
N TYR A 167 -7.44 14.04 -0.42
CA TYR A 167 -6.70 13.87 -1.66
C TYR A 167 -6.91 12.46 -2.21
N SER A 168 -7.08 12.34 -3.52
CA SER A 168 -7.06 11.07 -4.22
C SER A 168 -5.65 10.52 -4.35
N LEU A 169 -4.71 11.41 -4.66
CA LEU A 169 -3.27 11.12 -4.72
C LEU A 169 -2.52 12.15 -3.88
N TYR A 170 -1.80 11.67 -2.87
CA TYR A 170 -0.87 12.46 -2.09
C TYR A 170 0.54 11.88 -2.22
N ILE A 171 1.48 12.73 -2.61
CA ILE A 171 2.90 12.45 -2.61
C ILE A 171 3.56 13.60 -1.84
N GLY A 172 4.35 13.29 -0.80
CA GLY A 172 5.04 14.28 0.03
C GLY A 172 6.45 14.57 -0.45
N ALA A 173 7.16 13.55 -0.91
CA ALA A 173 8.53 13.60 -1.40
C ALA A 173 8.64 12.98 -2.80
N ILE A 174 9.48 13.58 -3.64
CA ILE A 174 9.83 13.10 -4.98
C ILE A 174 11.33 13.32 -5.14
N ASP A 175 12.03 12.29 -5.60
CA ASP A 175 13.42 12.36 -6.04
C ASP A 175 13.54 12.23 -7.57
N GLU A 176 14.76 12.23 -8.09
CA GLU A 176 15.03 12.16 -9.53
C GLU A 176 14.68 10.81 -10.18
N GLU A 177 14.54 9.76 -9.37
CA GLU A 177 14.21 8.40 -9.82
C GLU A 177 12.69 8.11 -9.73
N THR A 178 11.93 8.93 -9.00
CA THR A 178 10.48 8.76 -8.86
C THR A 178 9.77 9.01 -10.20
N VAL A 179 8.97 8.03 -10.61
CA VAL A 179 8.19 8.05 -11.86
C VAL A 179 6.71 8.25 -11.54
N LEU A 180 6.08 9.24 -12.18
CA LEU A 180 4.65 9.50 -12.11
C LEU A 180 4.07 9.82 -13.49
N ARG A 181 3.41 8.85 -14.12
CA ARG A 181 2.87 9.01 -15.49
C ARG A 181 1.71 8.09 -15.79
N TYR A 182 0.91 8.47 -16.77
CA TYR A 182 -0.21 7.70 -17.31
C TYR A 182 -1.29 7.32 -16.30
N ASN A 183 -1.40 8.07 -15.20
CA ASN A 183 -2.47 7.88 -14.23
C ASN A 183 -3.70 8.69 -14.62
N ILE A 184 -4.88 8.12 -14.39
CA ILE A 184 -6.16 8.82 -14.46
C ILE A 184 -6.62 9.06 -13.02
N VAL A 185 -6.69 10.31 -12.61
CA VAL A 185 -7.00 10.70 -11.24
C VAL A 185 -8.25 11.56 -11.22
N SER A 186 -9.26 11.09 -10.50
CA SER A 186 -10.45 11.87 -10.18
C SER A 186 -10.36 12.36 -8.75
N GLY A 187 -10.37 13.68 -8.58
CA GLY A 187 -10.36 14.36 -7.28
C GLY A 187 -9.07 15.13 -7.01
N LYS A 188 -8.88 15.54 -5.75
CA LYS A 188 -7.79 16.45 -5.40
C LYS A 188 -6.45 15.71 -5.36
N CYS A 189 -5.41 16.33 -5.88
CA CYS A 189 -4.04 15.81 -5.77
C CYS A 189 -3.14 16.80 -5.03
N LYS A 190 -2.18 16.29 -4.26
CA LYS A 190 -1.05 17.07 -3.73
C LYS A 190 0.24 16.35 -4.08
N ILE A 191 1.04 16.99 -4.92
CA ILE A 191 2.25 16.42 -5.53
C ILE A 191 3.28 17.56 -5.65
N PRO A 192 4.54 17.39 -5.18
CA PRO A 192 5.61 18.35 -5.40
C PRO A 192 5.77 18.61 -6.90
N ASN A 193 5.90 19.89 -7.27
CA ASN A 193 6.06 20.30 -8.67
C ASN A 193 5.00 19.69 -9.62
N LYS A 194 3.74 19.54 -9.16
CA LYS A 194 2.63 18.90 -9.90
C LYS A 194 2.58 19.25 -11.40
N ASN A 195 2.86 20.51 -11.74
CA ASN A 195 2.83 21.01 -13.12
C ASN A 195 3.73 20.21 -14.07
N ASN A 196 4.85 19.67 -13.59
CA ASN A 196 5.78 18.86 -14.39
C ASN A 196 5.18 17.52 -14.83
N TYR A 197 4.08 17.08 -14.23
CA TYR A 197 3.47 15.78 -14.46
C TYR A 197 2.10 15.88 -15.16
N GLN A 198 1.64 17.09 -15.50
CA GLN A 198 0.30 17.31 -16.05
C GLN A 198 0.12 16.82 -17.48
N GLU A 199 1.19 16.77 -18.27
CA GLU A 199 1.11 16.29 -19.66
C GLU A 199 0.99 14.76 -19.73
N ASP A 200 1.59 14.06 -18.76
CA ASP A 200 1.60 12.60 -18.71
C ASP A 200 0.43 12.01 -17.91
N ASN A 201 -0.31 12.81 -17.15
CA ASN A 201 -1.38 12.33 -16.27
C ASN A 201 -2.67 13.11 -16.48
N PHE A 202 -3.81 12.43 -16.38
CA PHE A 202 -5.12 13.07 -16.36
C PHE A 202 -5.50 13.34 -14.91
N PHE A 203 -5.41 14.60 -14.46
CA PHE A 203 -5.73 15.03 -13.09
C PHE A 203 -7.05 15.79 -12.97
#